data_AF-A0A2G9TY61-F1
#
_entry.id   AF-A0A2G9TY61-F1
#
_cell.length_a   1.000
_cell.length_b   1.000
_cell.length_c   1.000
_cell.angle_alpha   90.00
_cell.angle_beta   90.00
_cell.angle_gamma   90.00
#
_symmetry.space_group_name_H-M   'P 1'
#
loop_
_entity.id
_entity.type
_entity.pdbx_description
1 polymer ?
#
loop_
_entity_poly.entity_id
_entity_poly.type
_entity_poly.pdbx_seq_one_letter_code
_entity_poly.pdbx_strand_id
1 'polypeptide(L)'
;MVDYKFKSKSNLCFCRSTMLNHIDDSEWSYTSKQLVHRQHKPAAILTNLMMVFSHFPIPFQCRQSLVDLHHCEYLKSPHFIDRYAYFSQANQATTYKIQTEHYRRHRNLLLSSGLGNTMCALYWQLNDVWAAPTWSTIDFDLNWKMAHYEVRRFMAPVIVVIVSHSLSISLC
;
A
#
# COMPACT_ATOMS: atom_id res chain seq x y z
N MET A 1 -1.93 -16.84 15.62
CA MET A 1 -2.38 -15.52 15.12
C MET A 1 -2.45 -15.65 13.60
N VAL A 2 -3.66 -15.74 13.04
CA VAL A 2 -3.89 -16.13 11.62
C VAL A 2 -4.14 -14.91 10.71
N ASP A 3 -4.41 -13.75 11.31
CA ASP A 3 -4.50 -12.47 10.60
C ASP A 3 -3.19 -11.70 10.70
N TYR A 4 -2.51 -11.53 9.57
CA TYR A 4 -1.58 -10.42 9.40
C TYR A 4 -2.38 -9.20 8.93
N LYS A 5 -3.16 -8.62 9.85
CA LYS A 5 -3.38 -7.18 9.73
C LYS A 5 -2.02 -6.53 9.88
N PHE A 6 -1.62 -5.81 8.86
CA PHE A 6 -0.51 -4.88 8.90
C PHE A 6 -0.57 -4.03 10.19
N LYS A 7 0.10 -4.47 11.27
CA LYS A 7 0.46 -3.59 12.38
C LYS A 7 1.57 -2.62 11.96
N SER A 8 2.19 -2.82 10.79
CA SER A 8 3.15 -1.88 10.21
C SER A 8 2.87 -1.55 8.74
N LYS A 9 1.81 -0.77 8.49
CA LYS A 9 1.79 0.19 7.37
C LYS A 9 1.80 -0.38 5.93
N SER A 10 0.70 -0.97 5.46
CA SER A 10 0.38 -0.93 4.02
C SER A 10 -0.52 0.27 3.73
N ASN A 11 -0.24 0.93 2.61
CA ASN A 11 -0.95 2.13 2.17
C ASN A 11 -2.34 1.72 1.70
N LEU A 12 -3.32 2.55 1.99
CA LEU A 12 -4.64 2.41 1.37
C LEU A 12 -4.55 2.95 -0.05
N CYS A 13 -5.10 2.20 -1.00
CA CYS A 13 -5.10 2.59 -2.39
C CYS A 13 -6.49 2.42 -3.01
N PHE A 14 -6.72 3.14 -4.10
CA PHE A 14 -8.00 3.18 -4.81
C PHE A 14 -7.75 3.37 -6.31
N CYS A 15 -8.74 2.97 -7.11
CA CYS A 15 -8.76 3.16 -8.55
C CYS A 15 -9.58 4.41 -8.90
N ARG A 16 -9.07 5.25 -9.80
CA ARG A 16 -9.80 6.43 -10.30
C ARG A 16 -11.12 6.04 -10.94
N SER A 17 -11.11 5.07 -11.85
CA SER A 17 -12.31 4.61 -12.56
C SER A 17 -13.44 4.25 -11.60
N THR A 18 -13.14 3.42 -10.62
CA THR A 18 -14.09 2.95 -9.61
C THR A 18 -14.57 4.09 -8.72
N MET A 19 -13.67 4.99 -8.31
CA MET A 19 -14.07 6.11 -7.47
C MET A 19 -15.01 7.08 -8.19
N LEU A 20 -14.72 7.43 -9.45
CA LEU A 20 -15.54 8.39 -10.22
C LEU A 20 -16.94 7.86 -10.58
N ASN A 21 -17.18 6.56 -10.44
CA ASN A 21 -18.54 6.01 -10.50
C ASN A 21 -19.37 6.34 -9.24
N HIS A 22 -18.73 6.77 -8.15
CA HIS A 22 -19.32 6.90 -6.81
C HIS A 22 -19.08 8.25 -6.11
N ILE A 23 -18.32 9.16 -6.73
CA ILE A 23 -18.13 10.54 -6.29
C ILE A 23 -18.11 11.46 -7.50
N ASP A 24 -18.53 12.71 -7.32
CA ASP A 24 -18.46 13.72 -8.38
C ASP A 24 -17.00 14.02 -8.75
N ASP A 25 -16.76 14.30 -10.04
CA ASP A 25 -15.44 14.67 -10.57
C ASP A 25 -14.84 15.89 -9.84
N SER A 26 -15.67 16.82 -9.36
CA SER A 26 -15.23 18.00 -8.59
C SER A 26 -14.66 17.65 -7.22
N GLU A 27 -15.01 16.49 -6.67
CA GLU A 27 -14.51 15.99 -5.38
C GLU A 27 -13.29 15.08 -5.55
N TRP A 28 -12.75 14.94 -6.77
CA TRP A 28 -11.52 14.19 -7.05
C TRP A 28 -10.26 14.98 -6.67
N SER A 29 -10.05 15.14 -5.37
CA SER A 29 -8.83 15.74 -4.81
C SER A 29 -8.47 15.08 -3.48
N TYR A 30 -7.18 15.01 -3.14
CA TYR A 30 -6.69 14.14 -2.04
C TYR A 30 -7.30 14.49 -0.67
N THR A 31 -7.57 15.76 -0.44
CA THR A 31 -8.14 16.30 0.80
C THR A 31 -9.61 16.67 0.67
N SER A 32 -10.32 16.19 -0.36
CA SER A 32 -11.75 16.46 -0.54
C SER A 32 -12.58 15.91 0.60
N LYS A 33 -13.75 16.53 0.85
CA LYS A 33 -14.64 16.08 1.93
C LYS A 33 -15.09 14.65 1.67
N GLN A 34 -15.37 14.29 0.42
CA GLN A 34 -15.78 12.93 0.08
C GLN A 34 -14.69 11.88 0.31
N LEU A 35 -13.44 12.13 -0.09
CA LEU A 35 -12.36 11.16 0.13
C LEU A 35 -11.97 11.05 1.60
N VAL A 36 -11.96 12.17 2.33
CA VAL A 36 -11.72 12.18 3.76
C VAL A 36 -12.82 11.44 4.50
N HIS A 37 -14.08 11.66 4.14
CA HIS A 37 -15.22 10.95 4.72
C HIS A 37 -15.15 9.43 4.48
N ARG A 38 -14.79 9.00 3.26
CA ARG A 38 -14.62 7.58 2.90
C ARG A 38 -13.37 6.93 3.52
N GLN A 39 -12.48 7.72 4.12
CA GLN A 39 -11.28 7.23 4.78
C GLN A 39 -11.54 6.88 6.25
N HIS A 40 -11.67 5.59 6.55
CA HIS A 40 -12.03 5.12 7.89
C HIS A 40 -10.83 4.65 8.74
N LYS A 41 -9.61 4.67 8.21
CA LYS A 41 -8.41 4.38 9.01
C LYS A 41 -7.91 5.67 9.69
N PRO A 42 -7.77 5.68 11.04
CA PRO A 42 -7.24 6.84 11.76
C PRO A 42 -5.86 7.26 11.22
N ALA A 43 -5.67 8.58 11.04
CA ALA A 43 -4.43 9.19 10.54
C ALA A 43 -3.93 8.68 9.16
N ALA A 44 -4.79 8.03 8.39
CA ALA A 44 -4.42 7.46 7.09
C ALA A 44 -3.99 8.49 6.04
N ILE A 45 -4.60 9.67 6.05
CA ILE A 45 -4.31 10.75 5.11
C ILE A 45 -2.82 11.13 5.20
N LEU A 46 -2.29 11.32 6.40
CA LEU A 46 -0.88 11.63 6.59
C LEU A 46 0.02 10.40 6.41
N THR A 47 -0.34 9.29 7.05
CA THR A 47 0.53 8.10 7.07
C THR A 47 0.70 7.46 5.70
N ASN A 48 -0.34 7.48 4.85
CA ASN A 48 -0.22 6.96 3.50
C ASN A 48 0.62 7.89 2.60
N LEU A 49 0.51 9.23 2.74
CA LEU A 49 1.40 10.16 2.03
C LEU A 49 2.86 9.90 2.38
N MET A 50 3.17 9.82 3.68
CA MET A 50 4.53 9.58 4.15
C MET A 50 5.12 8.27 3.58
N MET A 51 4.32 7.21 3.52
CA MET A 51 4.79 5.94 2.97
C MET A 51 5.01 5.95 1.47
N VAL A 52 4.16 6.62 0.70
CA VAL A 52 4.40 6.76 -0.73
C VAL A 52 5.65 7.62 -0.96
N PHE A 53 5.77 8.75 -0.26
CA PHE A 53 6.87 9.69 -0.47
C PHE A 53 8.22 9.20 0.04
N SER A 54 8.26 8.24 0.98
CA SER A 54 9.53 7.63 1.41
C SER A 54 10.15 6.71 0.36
N HIS A 55 9.37 6.26 -0.62
CA HIS A 55 9.82 5.28 -1.63
C HIS A 55 9.72 5.78 -3.08
N PHE A 56 8.94 6.82 -3.33
CA PHE A 56 8.76 7.39 -4.66
C PHE A 56 9.14 8.87 -4.67
N PRO A 57 9.89 9.35 -5.69
CA PRO A 57 10.30 10.74 -5.82
C PRO A 57 9.12 11.61 -6.28
N ILE A 58 8.12 11.77 -5.42
CA ILE A 58 7.01 12.70 -5.66
C ILE A 58 7.43 14.06 -5.11
N PRO A 59 7.51 15.11 -5.95
CA PRO A 59 7.88 16.43 -5.46
C PRO A 59 6.80 16.92 -4.50
N PHE A 60 7.17 17.11 -3.24
CA PHE A 60 6.27 17.68 -2.25
C PHE A 60 6.33 19.20 -2.34
N GLN A 61 5.26 19.82 -2.84
CA GLN A 61 5.22 21.26 -3.13
C GLN A 61 4.40 22.06 -2.12
N CYS A 62 4.01 21.45 -0.98
CA CYS A 62 3.34 22.18 0.09
C CYS A 62 4.36 23.07 0.83
N ARG A 63 4.12 24.38 0.81
CA ARG A 63 4.99 25.39 1.43
C ARG A 63 4.88 25.46 2.96
N GLN A 64 3.98 24.68 3.56
CA GLN A 64 3.59 24.76 4.98
C GLN A 64 3.73 23.41 5.70
N SER A 65 3.88 23.50 7.03
CA SER A 65 4.06 22.40 7.98
C SER A 65 3.03 21.27 7.81
N LEU A 66 3.44 20.02 8.10
CA LEU A 66 2.60 18.81 8.07
C LEU A 66 1.33 18.88 8.95
N VAL A 67 1.23 19.91 9.78
CA VAL A 67 0.14 20.17 10.72
C VAL A 67 -1.14 20.63 10.01
N ASP A 68 -1.05 21.18 8.80
CA ASP A 68 -2.22 21.70 8.07
C ASP A 68 -2.24 21.33 6.57
N LEU A 69 -2.36 20.03 6.30
CA LEU A 69 -2.40 19.48 4.94
C LEU A 69 -3.64 19.93 4.15
N HIS A 70 -4.74 20.30 4.81
CA HIS A 70 -5.98 20.69 4.15
C HIS A 70 -5.86 22.01 3.38
N HIS A 71 -4.96 22.91 3.78
CA HIS A 71 -4.70 24.17 3.09
C HIS A 71 -3.66 24.07 1.97
N CYS A 72 -3.09 22.88 1.73
CA CYS A 72 -2.13 22.72 0.65
C CYS A 72 -2.80 22.63 -0.72
N GLU A 73 -2.67 23.69 -1.53
CA GLU A 73 -3.17 23.74 -2.91
C GLU A 73 -2.63 22.61 -3.80
N TYR A 74 -1.40 22.16 -3.56
CA TYR A 74 -0.84 21.03 -4.29
C TYR A 74 -1.64 19.73 -4.09
N LEU A 75 -2.13 19.47 -2.88
CA LEU A 75 -2.94 18.26 -2.58
C LEU A 75 -4.37 18.35 -3.14
N LYS A 76 -4.84 19.57 -3.40
CA LYS A 76 -6.15 19.81 -4.04
C LYS A 76 -6.13 19.60 -5.55
N SER A 77 -4.95 19.55 -6.17
CA SER A 77 -4.81 19.39 -7.62
C SER A 77 -5.27 18.00 -8.09
N PRO A 78 -6.09 17.90 -9.16
CA PRO A 78 -6.44 16.62 -9.78
C PRO A 78 -5.21 15.81 -10.21
N HIS A 79 -4.18 16.49 -10.73
CA HIS A 79 -2.93 15.83 -11.14
C HIS A 79 -2.17 15.19 -9.98
N PHE A 80 -2.31 15.73 -8.77
CA PHE A 80 -1.67 15.18 -7.60
C PHE A 80 -2.35 13.86 -7.20
N ILE A 81 -3.68 13.85 -7.09
CA ILE A 81 -4.41 12.64 -6.70
C ILE A 81 -4.29 11.53 -7.75
N ASP A 82 -4.25 11.84 -9.05
CA ASP A 82 -4.04 10.83 -10.10
C ASP A 82 -2.68 10.14 -9.94
N ARG A 83 -1.62 10.94 -9.76
CA ARG A 83 -0.27 10.42 -9.48
C ARG A 83 -0.24 9.63 -8.17
N TYR A 84 -0.86 10.15 -7.13
CA TYR A 84 -0.93 9.49 -5.84
C TYR A 84 -1.66 8.15 -5.92
N ALA A 85 -2.78 8.06 -6.64
CA ALA A 85 -3.52 6.82 -6.84
C ALA A 85 -2.64 5.75 -7.50
N TYR A 86 -1.86 6.13 -8.53
CA TYR A 86 -0.91 5.23 -9.18
C TYR A 86 0.20 4.77 -8.22
N PHE A 87 0.90 5.70 -7.58
CA PHE A 87 2.03 5.36 -6.72
C PHE A 87 1.62 4.66 -5.42
N SER A 88 0.44 4.94 -4.88
CA SER A 88 -0.09 4.21 -3.72
C SER A 88 -0.38 2.75 -4.04
N GLN A 89 -0.91 2.45 -5.24
CA GLN A 89 -1.07 1.07 -5.71
C GLN A 89 0.27 0.37 -5.94
N ALA A 90 1.24 1.05 -6.55
CA ALA A 90 2.58 0.51 -6.76
C ALA A 90 3.30 0.23 -5.43
N ASN A 91 3.16 1.12 -4.45
CA ASN A 91 3.69 0.92 -3.11
C ASN A 91 3.05 -0.31 -2.45
N GLN A 92 1.72 -0.38 -2.45
CA GLN A 92 0.98 -1.51 -1.86
C GLN A 92 1.41 -2.84 -2.50
N ALA A 93 1.51 -2.90 -3.82
CA ALA A 93 1.92 -4.10 -4.55
C ALA A 93 3.33 -4.56 -4.15
N THR A 94 4.27 -3.63 -4.09
CA THR A 94 5.66 -3.89 -3.67
C THR A 94 5.73 -4.36 -2.21
N THR A 95 4.97 -3.71 -1.33
CA THR A 95 4.89 -4.06 0.09
C THR A 95 4.34 -5.48 0.29
N TYR A 96 3.26 -5.86 -0.40
CA TYR A 96 2.69 -7.21 -0.30
C TYR A 96 3.63 -8.26 -0.85
N LYS A 97 4.32 -7.96 -1.96
CA LYS A 97 5.34 -8.84 -2.52
C LYS A 97 6.45 -9.11 -1.52
N ILE A 98 7.15 -8.06 -1.06
CA ILE A 98 8.32 -8.20 -0.18
C ILE A 98 7.96 -8.95 1.10
N GLN A 99 6.81 -8.60 1.71
CA GLN A 99 6.37 -9.25 2.94
C GLN A 99 6.00 -10.72 2.73
N THR A 100 5.23 -11.04 1.68
CA THR A 100 4.82 -12.41 1.42
C THR A 100 6.02 -13.28 1.05
N GLU A 101 6.92 -12.76 0.22
CA GLU A 101 8.19 -13.42 -0.11
C GLU A 101 9.03 -13.68 1.15
N HIS A 102 9.08 -12.73 2.09
CA HIS A 102 9.72 -12.90 3.39
C HIS A 102 9.10 -14.06 4.18
N TYR A 103 7.77 -14.13 4.32
CA TYR A 103 7.12 -15.24 5.01
C TYR A 103 7.37 -16.58 4.32
N ARG A 104 7.29 -16.63 3.00
CA ARG A 104 7.51 -17.86 2.24
C ARG A 104 8.94 -18.41 2.38
N ARG A 105 9.96 -17.55 2.37
CA ARG A 105 11.36 -18.00 2.60
C ARG A 105 11.61 -18.47 4.04
N HIS A 106 10.79 -18.05 5.00
CA HIS A 106 10.89 -18.48 6.40
C HIS A 106 10.07 -19.76 6.70
N ARG A 107 9.52 -20.43 5.69
CA ARG A 107 8.72 -21.65 5.88
C ARG A 107 9.51 -22.80 6.52
N ASN A 108 10.76 -23.00 6.10
CA ASN A 108 11.62 -24.10 6.56
C ASN A 108 12.90 -23.58 7.23
N LEU A 109 12.86 -22.37 7.79
CA LEU A 109 14.01 -21.72 8.40
C LEU A 109 13.69 -21.39 9.85
N LEU A 110 14.58 -21.78 10.77
CA LEU A 110 14.52 -21.45 12.18
C LEU A 110 15.78 -20.65 12.55
N LEU A 111 15.59 -19.40 12.96
CA LEU A 111 16.70 -18.52 13.38
C LEU A 111 17.16 -18.90 14.78
N SER A 112 18.39 -18.51 15.14
CA SER A 112 18.93 -18.65 16.50
C SER A 112 18.10 -17.89 17.55
N SER A 113 17.33 -16.89 17.13
CA SER A 113 16.34 -16.19 17.97
C SER A 113 15.07 -17.01 18.27
N GLY A 114 14.93 -18.21 17.70
CA GLY A 114 13.74 -19.05 17.82
C GLY A 114 12.59 -18.65 16.90
N LEU A 115 12.75 -17.63 16.06
CA LEU A 115 11.75 -17.17 15.09
C LEU A 115 11.91 -17.89 13.75
N GLY A 116 10.80 -18.34 13.15
CA GLY A 116 10.87 -19.11 11.91
C GLY A 116 9.62 -19.95 11.65
N ASN A 117 9.77 -20.96 10.81
CA ASN A 117 8.74 -21.97 10.48
C ASN A 117 7.38 -21.36 10.12
N THR A 118 7.38 -20.36 9.25
CA THR A 118 6.15 -19.67 8.84
C THR A 118 5.35 -20.54 7.87
N MET A 119 4.22 -21.06 8.34
CA MET A 119 3.42 -22.04 7.57
C MET A 119 2.31 -21.43 6.72
N CYS A 120 2.00 -20.14 6.87
CA CYS A 120 0.92 -19.48 6.16
C CYS A 120 1.18 -17.97 6.00
N ALA A 121 0.70 -17.42 4.90
CA ALA A 121 0.68 -15.97 4.64
C ALA A 121 -0.68 -15.59 4.05
N LEU A 122 -1.53 -14.97 4.87
CA LEU A 122 -2.80 -14.39 4.44
C LEU A 122 -2.68 -12.86 4.51
N TYR A 123 -2.86 -12.18 3.38
CA TYR A 123 -2.84 -10.72 3.34
C TYR A 123 -4.24 -10.18 3.61
N TRP A 124 -4.29 -9.05 4.33
CA TRP A 124 -5.52 -8.27 4.51
C TRP A 124 -5.56 -7.16 3.45
N GLN A 125 -6.58 -7.02 2.59
CA GLN A 125 -7.78 -7.86 2.41
C GLN A 125 -7.96 -8.21 0.92
N LEU A 126 -8.87 -9.12 0.59
CA LEU A 126 -9.12 -9.52 -0.80
C LEU A 126 -9.89 -8.45 -1.57
N ASN A 127 -11.14 -8.18 -1.19
CA ASN A 127 -12.08 -7.32 -1.90
C ASN A 127 -12.57 -6.13 -1.06
N ASP A 128 -13.22 -5.17 -1.72
CA ASP A 128 -13.93 -4.07 -1.09
C ASP A 128 -15.43 -4.31 -0.98
N VAL A 129 -16.03 -3.73 0.06
CA VAL A 129 -17.49 -3.71 0.27
C VAL A 129 -18.17 -2.45 -0.30
N TRP A 130 -17.38 -1.42 -0.62
CA TRP A 130 -17.79 -0.14 -1.20
C TRP A 130 -16.57 0.62 -1.74
N ALA A 131 -16.77 1.62 -2.59
CA ALA A 131 -15.68 2.43 -3.15
C ALA A 131 -15.03 3.32 -2.09
N ALA A 132 -13.85 2.93 -1.61
CA ALA A 132 -13.07 3.68 -0.64
C ALA A 132 -11.58 3.38 -0.78
N PRO A 133 -10.70 4.21 -0.21
CA PRO A 133 -9.29 3.85 -0.02
C PRO A 133 -9.18 2.70 0.99
N THR A 134 -8.78 1.51 0.53
CA THR A 134 -8.71 0.30 1.34
C THR A 134 -7.42 -0.50 1.12
N TRP A 135 -7.29 -1.60 1.85
CA TRP A 135 -6.21 -2.60 1.68
C TRP A 135 -6.55 -3.72 0.69
N SER A 136 -7.70 -3.63 0.04
CA SER A 136 -8.10 -4.66 -0.92
C SER A 136 -7.12 -4.75 -2.08
N THR A 137 -7.11 -5.88 -2.75
CA THR A 137 -6.44 -6.06 -4.04
C THR A 137 -7.42 -6.09 -5.20
N ILE A 138 -8.70 -6.34 -4.91
CA ILE A 138 -9.84 -6.25 -5.83
C ILE A 138 -10.73 -5.11 -5.33
N ASP A 139 -11.03 -4.14 -6.18
CA ASP A 139 -11.89 -3.02 -5.80
C ASP A 139 -13.39 -3.38 -5.84
N PHE A 140 -14.24 -2.40 -5.55
CA PHE A 140 -15.69 -2.60 -5.46
C PHE A 140 -16.32 -2.99 -6.80
N ASP A 141 -15.79 -2.47 -7.91
CA ASP A 141 -16.23 -2.78 -9.28
C ASP A 141 -15.55 -4.06 -9.82
N LEU A 142 -14.93 -4.86 -8.95
CA LEU A 142 -14.22 -6.09 -9.25
C LEU A 142 -12.97 -5.92 -10.14
N ASN A 143 -12.45 -4.69 -10.25
CA ASN A 143 -11.21 -4.46 -10.97
C ASN A 143 -10.01 -4.89 -10.12
N TRP A 144 -9.01 -5.44 -10.79
CA TRP A 144 -7.75 -5.81 -10.15
C TRP A 144 -6.89 -4.57 -9.94
N LYS A 145 -6.55 -4.29 -8.68
CA LYS A 145 -5.50 -3.32 -8.33
C LYS A 145 -4.13 -3.92 -8.65
N MET A 146 -3.09 -3.08 -8.77
CA MET A 146 -1.73 -3.54 -9.06
C MET A 146 -1.28 -4.68 -8.13
N ALA A 147 -1.65 -4.62 -6.86
CA ALA A 147 -1.32 -5.64 -5.88
C ALA A 147 -1.86 -7.03 -6.21
N HIS A 148 -3.03 -7.16 -6.86
CA HIS A 148 -3.58 -8.47 -7.22
C HIS A 148 -2.76 -9.18 -8.30
N TYR A 149 -2.19 -8.42 -9.23
CA TYR A 149 -1.27 -8.95 -10.23
C TYR A 149 0.01 -9.49 -9.58
N GLU A 150 0.53 -8.81 -8.55
CA GLU A 150 1.66 -9.29 -7.76
C GLU A 150 1.29 -10.51 -6.92
N VAL A 151 0.08 -10.57 -6.33
CA VAL A 151 -0.41 -11.76 -5.60
C VAL A 151 -0.28 -13.02 -6.43
N ARG A 152 -0.68 -12.97 -7.71
CA ARG A 152 -0.53 -14.11 -8.63
C ARG A 152 0.93 -14.56 -8.78
N ARG A 153 1.88 -13.64 -8.73
CA ARG A 153 3.32 -13.92 -8.88
C ARG A 153 3.91 -14.48 -7.58
N PHE A 154 3.73 -13.77 -6.47
CA PHE A 154 4.35 -14.15 -5.20
C PHE A 154 3.64 -15.30 -4.47
N MET A 155 2.46 -15.73 -4.93
CA MET A 155 1.77 -16.95 -4.47
C MET A 155 1.94 -18.14 -5.42
N ALA A 156 2.73 -18.01 -6.49
CA ALA A 156 3.00 -19.13 -7.40
C ALA A 156 3.63 -20.32 -6.65
N PRO A 157 3.38 -21.59 -7.05
CA PRO A 157 3.90 -22.77 -6.36
C PRO A 157 5.42 -22.73 -6.12
N VAL A 158 6.16 -22.21 -7.12
CA VAL A 158 7.60 -22.01 -7.06
C VAL A 158 7.90 -20.53 -7.30
N ILE A 159 8.75 -19.94 -6.46
CA ILE A 159 9.24 -18.55 -6.59
C ILE A 159 10.73 -18.49 -6.29
N VAL A 160 11.41 -17.50 -6.86
CA VAL A 160 12.80 -17.14 -6.51
C VAL A 160 12.75 -15.78 -5.82
N VAL A 161 13.32 -15.69 -4.62
CA VAL A 161 13.36 -14.46 -3.82
C VAL A 161 14.81 -14.04 -3.65
N ILE A 162 15.13 -12.83 -4.10
CA ILE A 162 16.46 -12.23 -3.94
C ILE A 162 16.40 -11.32 -2.71
N VAL A 163 17.27 -11.56 -1.73
CA VAL A 163 17.41 -10.68 -0.57
C VAL A 163 18.88 -10.33 -0.37
N SER A 164 19.16 -9.04 -0.28
CA SER A 164 20.46 -8.56 0.17
C SER A 164 20.61 -8.79 1.67
N HIS A 165 21.64 -9.53 2.07
CA HIS A 165 22.09 -9.53 3.46
C HIS A 165 23.08 -8.39 3.63
N SER A 166 22.74 -7.37 4.43
CA SER A 166 23.74 -6.46 4.97
C SER A 166 24.54 -7.19 6.06
N LEU A 167 25.38 -8.14 5.66
CA LEU A 167 26.49 -8.62 6.46
C LEU A 167 27.74 -7.89 5.96
N SER A 168 28.46 -7.28 6.91
CA SER A 168 29.83 -6.82 6.75
C SER A 168 30.62 -7.80 5.88
N ILE A 169 31.06 -7.32 4.72
CA ILE A 169 31.97 -8.05 3.84
C ILE A 169 33.32 -8.10 4.57
N SER A 170 33.57 -9.15 5.33
CA SER A 170 34.92 -9.63 5.60
C SER A 170 35.28 -10.59 4.48
N LEU A 171 35.98 -10.06 3.47
CA LEU A 171 36.74 -10.87 2.53
C LEU A 171 37.85 -11.58 3.32
N CYS A 172 37.87 -12.92 3.29
CA CYS A 172 39.12 -13.65 3.43
C CYS A 172 39.88 -13.58 2.10
#